data_AF-W7K2E2-F1
#
_entry.id   AF-W7K2E2-F1
#
_cell.length_a   1.000
_cell.length_b   1.000
_cell.length_c   1.000
_cell.angle_alpha   90.00
_cell.angle_beta   90.00
_cell.angle_gamma   90.00
#
_symmetry.space_group_name_H-M   'P 1'
#
loop_
_entity.id
_entity.type
_entity.pdbx_description
1 polymer ?
#
loop_
_entity_poly.entity_id
_entity_poly.type
_entity_poly.pdbx_seq_one_letter_code
_entity_poly.pdbx_strand_id
1 'polypeptide(L)'
;MPVSILKTLEKGNYKNEVEFPYTFSIKNVQNNYITHACVLEFSSNEGIIFVSDNIKENLGLNKPQNSSIARVLITYCILSKCDFIKLDSLNNNINDIKYMKNLLENELSLNYSTLTLGDYIHINHLNFYISELEPDNAVSLINTDINVDICERNNMEGYKNVNILGDHKDIYEIIKIDIPINSSIQKGMNKYKFVLNNNTLDLLKKGKIELAIHLQSQMMLHSLNLFISLPPLDSVSEVLHHLYIDDYSTDEIIINREVIRNILKLHFACMIKEQPYNKNNDNHHANDKEDNVHNGTCNDHHEDDKIEKQNYDDSFLEYIFEHFFPHIIYIGVHNYMDTLVDYSICLKLNGEKNMSTKKDDSNNKCVNTSGFIHNNINLLKNININTQDIDNNNNDDTYITCDNCLKNILKYNIHMHKIHCLKNFTLCNICKKVLKKNEKDNHIHCDICNEGMHKNKKKTHELIWHTQIKCVCDKLLFRKQFIFHQNLFCPKKIIYCTFCNIFTQSNINIYNEEFILATFFDKYDNIKTNNSTVNKSIKYYYNMLFTYFHFFLKYIKNTEHEKYCGSKSINCTICKQIIYRNEYLLHLNTLHHFNKIESFKIINDNADLSQLMN
;
A
#
# COMPACT_ATOMS: atom_id res chain seq x y z
N MET A 1 -17.64 22.30 25.73
CA MET A 1 -17.37 23.11 24.51
C MET A 1 -17.69 24.59 24.79
N PRO A 2 -17.28 25.56 23.94
CA PRO A 2 -17.59 26.97 24.17
C PRO A 2 -19.07 27.30 23.96
N VAL A 3 -19.59 28.25 24.76
CA VAL A 3 -21.01 28.68 24.69
C VAL A 3 -21.38 29.29 23.34
N SER A 4 -20.42 29.87 22.61
CA SER A 4 -20.64 30.37 21.24
C SER A 4 -21.17 29.29 20.30
N ILE A 5 -20.70 28.04 20.42
CA ILE A 5 -21.12 26.93 19.57
C ILE A 5 -22.62 26.65 19.79
N LEU A 6 -23.06 26.58 21.05
CA LEU A 6 -24.47 26.38 21.38
C LEU A 6 -25.35 27.51 20.83
N LYS A 7 -24.90 28.77 20.96
CA LYS A 7 -25.62 29.92 20.38
C LYS A 7 -25.76 29.81 18.86
N THR A 8 -24.72 29.33 18.17
CA THR A 8 -24.76 29.12 16.71
C THR A 8 -25.73 28.00 16.33
N LEU A 9 -25.80 26.93 17.12
CA LEU A 9 -26.72 25.82 16.90
C LEU A 9 -28.19 26.21 17.16
N GLU A 10 -28.47 26.90 18.27
CA GLU A 10 -29.85 27.22 18.68
C GLU A 10 -30.42 28.51 18.09
N LYS A 11 -29.57 29.49 17.76
CA LYS A 11 -29.99 30.83 17.28
C LYS A 11 -29.56 31.12 15.84
N GLY A 12 -28.81 30.23 15.20
CA GLY A 12 -28.37 30.36 13.81
C GLY A 12 -29.34 29.73 12.80
N ASN A 13 -28.92 29.70 11.53
CA ASN A 13 -29.67 29.13 10.41
C ASN A 13 -29.96 27.62 10.56
N TYR A 14 -29.25 26.93 11.45
CA TYR A 14 -29.32 25.48 11.65
C TYR A 14 -30.33 25.03 12.71
N LYS A 15 -31.12 25.94 13.28
CA LYS A 15 -32.03 25.62 14.41
C LYS A 15 -32.99 24.45 14.14
N ASN A 16 -33.38 24.24 12.88
CA ASN A 16 -34.29 23.15 12.49
C ASN A 16 -33.57 21.84 12.14
N GLU A 17 -32.24 21.84 12.12
CA GLU A 17 -31.38 20.72 11.70
C GLU A 17 -30.56 20.14 12.86
N VAL A 18 -30.69 20.70 14.05
CA VAL A 18 -29.92 20.31 15.23
C VAL A 18 -30.85 19.83 16.33
N GLU A 19 -30.65 18.60 16.78
CA GLU A 19 -31.43 17.99 17.86
C GLU A 19 -30.50 17.59 19.03
N PHE A 20 -31.02 17.68 20.26
CA PHE A 20 -30.34 17.17 21.44
C PHE A 20 -30.53 15.64 21.50
N PRO A 21 -29.50 14.83 21.75
CA PRO A 21 -28.15 15.18 22.22
C PRO A 21 -27.21 15.70 21.12
N TYR A 22 -26.39 16.71 21.45
CA TYR A 22 -25.47 17.31 20.47
C TYR A 22 -24.21 16.46 20.28
N THR A 23 -24.14 15.78 19.14
CA THR A 23 -23.00 14.95 18.73
C THR A 23 -22.09 15.66 17.73
N PHE A 24 -20.78 15.43 17.86
CA PHE A 24 -19.77 16.01 16.98
C PHE A 24 -18.72 14.98 16.58
N SER A 25 -18.30 15.06 15.33
CA SER A 25 -17.08 14.46 14.82
C SER A 25 -15.90 15.33 15.22
N ILE A 26 -14.91 14.72 15.86
CA ILE A 26 -13.65 15.37 16.27
C ILE A 26 -12.56 14.75 15.42
N LYS A 27 -11.98 15.55 14.52
CA LYS A 27 -10.89 15.14 13.65
C LYS A 27 -9.60 15.78 14.10
N ASN A 28 -8.60 14.98 14.42
CA ASN A 28 -7.25 15.49 14.57
C ASN A 28 -6.67 15.80 13.18
N VAL A 29 -6.42 17.09 12.93
CA VAL A 29 -5.97 17.60 11.63
C VAL A 29 -4.56 17.10 11.27
N GLN A 30 -3.78 16.66 12.26
CA GLN A 30 -2.39 16.22 12.06
C GLN A 30 -2.27 14.75 11.60
N ASN A 31 -3.16 13.87 12.06
CA ASN A 31 -3.09 12.43 11.76
C ASN A 31 -4.36 11.88 11.09
N ASN A 32 -5.37 12.73 10.85
CA ASN A 32 -6.67 12.38 10.31
C ASN A 32 -7.45 11.33 11.12
N TYR A 33 -7.08 11.09 12.37
CA TYR A 33 -7.91 10.28 13.27
C TYR A 33 -9.19 11.03 13.59
N ILE A 34 -10.29 10.29 13.53
CA ILE A 34 -11.64 10.81 13.74
C ILE A 34 -12.27 9.96 14.83
N THR A 35 -12.80 10.62 15.84
CA THR A 35 -13.67 9.99 16.84
C THR A 35 -14.91 10.88 17.03
N HIS A 36 -15.98 10.30 17.52
CA HIS A 36 -17.25 11.00 17.73
C HIS A 36 -17.56 11.07 19.22
N ALA A 37 -18.04 12.24 19.65
CA ALA A 37 -18.37 12.50 21.03
C ALA A 37 -19.68 13.30 21.15
N CYS A 38 -20.46 13.00 22.17
CA CYS A 38 -21.55 13.87 22.61
C CYS A 38 -20.99 14.97 23.52
N VAL A 39 -21.50 16.20 23.36
CA VAL A 39 -21.18 17.27 24.29
C VAL A 39 -21.94 17.08 25.59
N LEU A 40 -21.19 17.06 26.70
CA LEU A 40 -21.75 17.06 28.05
C LEU A 40 -22.25 18.46 28.44
N GLU A 41 -21.40 19.47 28.28
CA GLU A 41 -21.73 20.85 28.64
C GLU A 41 -21.01 21.89 27.77
N PHE A 42 -21.61 23.08 27.72
CA PHE A 42 -21.04 24.26 27.05
C PHE A 42 -20.51 25.26 28.08
N SER A 43 -19.30 25.01 28.60
CA SER A 43 -18.70 25.78 29.70
C SER A 43 -17.27 26.28 29.41
N SER A 44 -16.67 25.90 28.27
CA SER A 44 -15.24 26.17 28.01
C SER A 44 -14.99 27.55 27.38
N ASN A 45 -13.75 28.03 27.49
CA ASN A 45 -13.30 29.27 26.85
C ASN A 45 -13.33 29.15 25.31
N GLU A 46 -13.57 30.25 24.63
CA GLU A 46 -13.59 30.32 23.16
C GLU A 46 -12.31 29.74 22.54
N GLY A 47 -12.48 28.93 21.49
CA GLY A 47 -11.38 28.25 20.80
C GLY A 47 -10.76 27.06 21.55
N ILE A 48 -11.26 26.71 22.74
CA ILE A 48 -10.76 25.58 23.54
C ILE A 48 -11.88 24.57 23.77
N ILE A 49 -11.56 23.29 23.56
CA ILE A 49 -12.41 22.18 23.97
C ILE A 49 -11.70 21.32 25.00
N PHE A 50 -12.48 20.74 25.91
CA PHE A 50 -12.02 19.70 26.81
C PHE A 50 -12.63 18.38 26.37
N VAL A 51 -11.81 17.33 26.39
CA VAL A 51 -12.16 15.97 25.99
C VAL A 51 -11.63 14.98 27.02
N SER A 52 -12.27 13.82 27.14
CA SER A 52 -11.83 12.74 28.01
C SER A 52 -10.50 12.15 27.53
N ASP A 53 -9.79 11.44 28.41
CA ASP A 53 -8.52 10.81 28.05
C ASP A 53 -8.68 9.68 27.02
N ASN A 54 -9.82 8.99 27.00
CA ASN A 54 -10.17 8.02 25.96
C ASN A 54 -10.26 8.69 24.57
N ILE A 55 -10.89 9.86 24.49
CA ILE A 55 -10.99 10.64 23.24
C ILE A 55 -9.59 11.13 22.83
N LYS A 56 -8.76 11.59 23.78
CA LYS A 56 -7.37 11.95 23.46
C LYS A 56 -6.58 10.76 22.93
N GLU A 57 -6.80 9.57 23.47
CA GLU A 57 -6.13 8.34 23.03
C GLU A 57 -6.45 8.03 21.58
N ASN A 58 -7.75 7.98 21.27
CA ASN A 58 -8.25 7.67 19.94
C ASN A 58 -7.86 8.73 18.91
N LEU A 59 -7.73 9.99 19.34
CA LEU A 59 -7.17 11.07 18.51
C LEU A 59 -5.64 11.03 18.39
N GLY A 60 -4.95 10.13 19.10
CA GLY A 60 -3.49 10.01 19.12
C GLY A 60 -2.78 11.14 19.86
N LEU A 61 -3.44 11.75 20.85
CA LEU A 61 -2.98 12.92 21.60
C LEU A 61 -2.35 12.58 22.98
N ASN A 62 -2.25 11.30 23.35
CA ASN A 62 -1.79 10.84 24.68
C ASN A 62 -0.28 10.95 24.95
N LYS A 63 0.49 11.58 24.07
CA LYS A 63 1.94 11.72 24.24
C LYS A 63 2.30 13.17 24.53
N PRO A 64 3.29 13.43 25.40
CA PRO A 64 3.80 14.77 25.61
C PRO A 64 4.41 15.25 24.30
N GLN A 65 3.64 16.02 23.54
CA GLN A 65 4.17 16.79 22.43
C GLN A 65 4.94 17.97 23.02
N ASN A 66 6.05 18.35 22.40
CA ASN A 66 6.81 19.56 22.76
C ASN A 66 6.01 20.88 22.52
N SER A 67 4.74 20.78 22.09
CA SER A 67 3.80 21.88 21.90
C SER A 67 2.53 21.63 22.71
N SER A 68 2.19 22.54 23.60
CA SER A 68 1.08 22.46 24.57
C SER A 68 -0.33 22.52 23.96
N ILE A 69 -0.49 22.47 22.62
CA ILE A 69 -1.78 22.71 21.94
C ILE A 69 -1.95 21.80 20.72
N ALA A 70 -2.92 20.88 20.78
CA ALA A 70 -3.37 20.09 19.63
C ALA A 70 -4.53 20.79 18.92
N ARG A 71 -4.47 20.91 17.59
CA ARG A 71 -5.56 21.48 16.79
C ARG A 71 -6.46 20.37 16.27
N VAL A 72 -7.74 20.49 16.55
CA VAL A 72 -8.78 19.56 16.10
C VAL A 72 -9.82 20.32 15.29
N LEU A 73 -10.37 19.67 14.27
CA LEU A 73 -11.55 20.12 13.54
C LEU A 73 -12.78 19.47 14.19
N ILE A 74 -13.81 20.29 14.43
CA ILE A 74 -15.07 19.84 15.03
C ILE A 74 -16.17 20.04 14.00
N THR A 75 -16.93 18.99 13.74
CA THR A 75 -18.05 19.02 12.79
C THR A 75 -19.28 18.47 13.49
N TYR A 76 -20.40 19.20 13.45
CA TYR A 76 -21.68 18.69 13.95
C TYR A 76 -22.12 17.49 13.10
N CYS A 77 -22.61 16.44 13.74
CA CYS A 77 -23.09 15.25 13.06
C CYS A 77 -24.30 14.67 13.81
N ILE A 78 -25.22 14.05 13.09
CA ILE A 78 -26.32 13.27 13.68
C ILE A 78 -25.96 11.79 13.52
N LEU A 79 -25.94 11.05 14.62
CA LEU A 79 -25.57 9.64 14.62
C LEU A 79 -26.81 8.76 14.74
N SER A 80 -26.82 7.67 13.97
CA SER A 80 -27.84 6.63 14.09
C SER A 80 -27.73 5.91 15.42
N LYS A 81 -28.85 5.39 15.93
CA LYS A 81 -28.88 4.55 17.12
C LYS A 81 -28.14 3.25 16.85
N CYS A 82 -27.35 2.80 17.82
CA CYS A 82 -26.59 1.56 17.73
C CYS A 82 -27.50 0.34 17.84
N ASP A 83 -27.34 -0.60 16.91
CA ASP A 83 -28.04 -1.89 16.94
C ASP A 83 -27.11 -3.03 17.36
N PHE A 84 -25.87 -3.00 16.89
CA PHE A 84 -24.86 -4.05 17.12
C PHE A 84 -23.45 -3.47 17.25
N ILE A 85 -22.68 -4.08 18.15
CA ILE A 85 -21.27 -3.79 18.39
C ILE A 85 -20.49 -5.09 18.43
N LYS A 86 -19.37 -5.16 17.72
CA LYS A 86 -18.40 -6.23 17.87
C LYS A 86 -17.11 -5.71 18.47
N LEU A 87 -16.80 -6.20 19.67
CA LEU A 87 -15.60 -5.85 20.41
C LEU A 87 -14.54 -6.96 20.30
N ASP A 88 -13.36 -6.58 19.84
CA ASP A 88 -12.18 -7.41 19.93
C ASP A 88 -11.51 -7.21 21.29
N SER A 89 -11.43 -8.27 22.09
CA SER A 89 -10.79 -8.20 23.39
C SER A 89 -9.26 -8.12 23.24
N LEU A 90 -8.64 -7.18 23.96
CA LEU A 90 -7.18 -7.04 24.07
C LEU A 90 -6.63 -7.65 25.37
N ASN A 91 -7.45 -8.42 26.08
CA ASN A 91 -7.14 -8.97 27.40
C ASN A 91 -6.91 -10.49 27.31
N ASN A 92 -6.14 -11.03 28.25
CA ASN A 92 -5.72 -12.45 28.22
C ASN A 92 -6.84 -13.45 28.60
N ASN A 93 -7.92 -13.02 29.27
CA ASN A 93 -8.94 -13.92 29.85
C ASN A 93 -10.31 -13.76 29.18
N ILE A 94 -10.42 -14.13 27.90
CA ILE A 94 -11.59 -13.80 27.08
C ILE A 94 -12.82 -14.65 27.41
N ASN A 95 -12.62 -15.89 27.85
CA ASN A 95 -13.73 -16.78 28.23
C ASN A 95 -14.57 -16.19 29.38
N ASP A 96 -13.93 -15.63 30.40
CA ASP A 96 -14.63 -14.98 31.52
C ASP A 96 -15.35 -13.70 31.06
N ILE A 97 -14.76 -12.99 30.10
CA ILE A 97 -15.31 -11.75 29.52
C ILE A 97 -16.56 -12.03 28.67
N LYS A 98 -16.61 -13.15 27.92
CA LYS A 98 -17.81 -13.57 27.19
C LYS A 98 -19.01 -13.79 28.11
N TYR A 99 -18.78 -14.30 29.32
CA TYR A 99 -19.82 -14.44 30.34
C TYR A 99 -20.24 -13.10 30.99
N MET A 100 -19.49 -12.03 30.76
CA MET A 100 -19.74 -10.67 31.27
C MET A 100 -20.43 -9.74 30.25
N LYS A 101 -20.98 -10.29 29.16
CA LYS A 101 -21.64 -9.53 28.08
C LYS A 101 -22.66 -8.51 28.60
N ASN A 102 -23.59 -8.93 29.46
CA ASN A 102 -24.63 -8.04 30.00
C ASN A 102 -24.04 -6.89 30.85
N LEU A 103 -22.93 -7.14 31.53
CA LEU A 103 -22.23 -6.12 32.31
C LEU A 103 -21.55 -5.10 31.38
N LEU A 104 -20.96 -5.57 30.29
CA LEU A 104 -20.35 -4.70 29.28
C LEU A 104 -21.39 -3.85 28.53
N GLU A 105 -22.54 -4.42 28.19
CA GLU A 105 -23.66 -3.69 27.61
C GLU A 105 -24.12 -2.55 28.53
N ASN A 106 -24.27 -2.84 29.82
CA ASN A 106 -24.65 -1.84 30.82
C ASN A 106 -23.56 -0.75 30.99
N GLU A 107 -22.29 -1.14 31.13
CA GLU A 107 -21.18 -0.20 31.27
C GLU A 107 -20.99 0.70 30.04
N LEU A 108 -21.19 0.15 28.82
CA LEU A 108 -21.17 0.92 27.58
C LEU A 108 -22.31 1.93 27.55
N SER A 109 -23.53 1.49 27.88
CA SER A 109 -24.71 2.37 27.90
C SER A 109 -24.59 3.49 28.93
N LEU A 110 -23.89 3.28 30.05
CA LEU A 110 -23.74 4.28 31.11
C LEU A 110 -22.60 5.26 30.86
N ASN A 111 -21.46 4.79 30.35
CA ASN A 111 -20.23 5.60 30.28
C ASN A 111 -19.93 6.16 28.89
N TYR A 112 -20.51 5.57 27.82
CA TYR A 112 -20.25 5.98 26.45
C TYR A 112 -21.54 6.49 25.79
N SER A 113 -21.49 7.71 25.29
CA SER A 113 -22.59 8.29 24.50
C SER A 113 -22.56 7.87 23.04
N THR A 114 -21.36 7.64 22.52
CA THR A 114 -21.08 7.48 21.10
C THR A 114 -19.90 6.54 20.93
N LEU A 115 -19.88 5.79 19.84
CA LEU A 115 -18.78 4.92 19.45
C LEU A 115 -18.39 5.16 17.99
N THR A 116 -17.11 4.98 17.68
CA THR A 116 -16.58 5.07 16.31
C THR A 116 -15.82 3.80 15.99
N LEU A 117 -16.01 3.28 14.78
CA LEU A 117 -15.32 2.09 14.29
C LEU A 117 -13.80 2.31 14.37
N GLY A 118 -13.09 1.37 14.97
CA GLY A 118 -11.64 1.42 15.14
C GLY A 118 -11.14 2.21 16.35
N ASP A 119 -12.04 2.72 17.20
CA ASP A 119 -11.66 3.30 18.50
C ASP A 119 -11.27 2.22 19.52
N TYR A 120 -10.44 2.62 20.48
CA TYR A 120 -10.20 1.86 21.71
C TYR A 120 -11.20 2.29 22.78
N ILE A 121 -11.68 1.31 23.53
CA ILE A 121 -12.56 1.47 24.68
C ILE A 121 -11.89 0.85 25.90
N HIS A 122 -11.89 1.62 26.98
CA HIS A 122 -11.47 1.15 28.29
C HIS A 122 -12.69 1.02 29.19
N ILE A 123 -12.98 -0.20 29.64
CA ILE A 123 -14.06 -0.49 30.58
C ILE A 123 -13.43 -1.16 31.80
N ASN A 124 -13.46 -0.49 32.95
CA ASN A 124 -12.76 -0.91 34.16
C ASN A 124 -11.26 -1.15 33.91
N HIS A 125 -10.81 -2.41 34.00
CA HIS A 125 -9.42 -2.81 33.74
C HIS A 125 -9.27 -3.59 32.43
N LEU A 126 -10.28 -3.55 31.57
CA LEU A 126 -10.34 -4.28 30.32
C LEU A 126 -10.26 -3.32 29.14
N ASN A 127 -9.43 -3.70 28.17
CA ASN A 127 -9.23 -2.96 26.94
C ASN A 127 -9.90 -3.68 25.77
N PHE A 128 -10.64 -2.93 24.97
CA PHE A 128 -11.34 -3.45 23.80
C PHE A 128 -11.08 -2.56 22.59
N TYR A 129 -11.10 -3.19 21.42
CA TYR A 129 -11.05 -2.53 20.13
C TYR A 129 -12.38 -2.72 19.40
N ILE A 130 -12.91 -1.66 18.80
CA ILE A 130 -14.18 -1.71 18.09
C ILE A 130 -13.94 -2.21 16.67
N SER A 131 -14.30 -3.46 16.40
CA SER A 131 -14.06 -4.12 15.12
C SER A 131 -15.21 -3.95 14.12
N GLU A 132 -16.46 -3.91 14.60
CA GLU A 132 -17.66 -3.71 13.79
C GLU A 132 -18.70 -2.90 14.57
N LEU A 133 -19.47 -2.08 13.85
CA LEU A 133 -20.61 -1.31 14.35
C LEU A 133 -21.74 -1.34 13.33
N GLU A 134 -22.98 -1.41 13.80
CA GLU A 134 -24.19 -1.25 12.98
C GLU A 134 -25.12 -0.19 13.58
N PRO A 135 -25.81 0.61 12.74
CA PRO A 135 -25.88 0.54 11.27
C PRO A 135 -24.80 1.33 10.50
N ASP A 136 -23.96 2.09 11.20
CA ASP A 136 -22.96 2.98 10.59
C ASP A 136 -21.63 2.90 11.36
N ASN A 137 -20.58 3.50 10.79
CA ASN A 137 -19.22 3.53 11.38
C ASN A 137 -19.12 4.41 12.62
N ALA A 138 -20.12 5.24 12.89
CA ALA A 138 -20.25 5.99 14.12
C ALA A 138 -21.70 5.93 14.57
N VAL A 139 -21.91 5.56 15.83
CA VAL A 139 -23.25 5.29 16.37
C VAL A 139 -23.44 5.97 17.71
N SER A 140 -24.70 6.27 18.02
CA SER A 140 -25.14 6.77 19.32
C SER A 140 -25.59 5.60 20.19
N LEU A 141 -25.15 5.59 21.45
CA LEU A 141 -25.55 4.63 22.47
C LEU A 141 -26.65 5.18 23.40
N ILE A 142 -27.16 6.38 23.11
CA ILE A 142 -28.10 7.07 24.00
C ILE A 142 -29.50 6.48 23.83
N ASN A 143 -30.02 5.89 24.91
CA ASN A 143 -31.34 5.24 24.95
C ASN A 143 -31.49 4.16 23.87
N THR A 144 -30.49 3.30 23.74
CA THR A 144 -30.44 2.19 22.79
C THR A 144 -30.22 0.86 23.51
N ASP A 145 -30.98 -0.15 23.13
CA ASP A 145 -30.71 -1.53 23.52
C ASP A 145 -29.61 -2.06 22.61
N ILE A 146 -28.42 -2.26 23.15
CA ILE A 146 -27.23 -2.58 22.39
C ILE A 146 -26.98 -4.08 22.45
N ASN A 147 -26.75 -4.72 21.31
CA ASN A 147 -26.24 -6.09 21.28
C ASN A 147 -24.71 -6.07 21.12
N VAL A 148 -24.00 -6.58 22.13
CA VAL A 148 -22.54 -6.68 22.08
C VAL A 148 -22.12 -8.12 21.75
N ASP A 149 -21.26 -8.29 20.76
CA ASP A 149 -20.51 -9.54 20.56
C ASP A 149 -19.04 -9.32 20.91
N ILE A 150 -18.43 -10.32 21.54
CA ILE A 150 -17.06 -10.25 22.01
C ILE A 150 -16.28 -11.33 21.29
N CYS A 151 -15.46 -10.88 20.35
CA CYS A 151 -14.53 -11.72 19.66
C CYS A 151 -13.19 -11.72 20.38
N GLU A 152 -12.53 -12.87 20.32
CA GLU A 152 -11.09 -12.83 20.51
C GLU A 152 -10.53 -12.08 19.31
N ARG A 153 -9.59 -11.16 19.55
CA ARG A 153 -8.80 -10.66 18.45
C ARG A 153 -8.07 -11.86 17.90
N ASN A 154 -8.61 -12.43 16.81
CA ASN A 154 -7.95 -13.47 16.04
C ASN A 154 -6.74 -12.81 15.38
N ASN A 155 -5.69 -12.56 16.15
CA ASN A 155 -4.34 -12.51 15.63
C ASN A 155 -4.14 -13.87 15.01
N MET A 156 -4.46 -14.03 13.71
CA MET A 156 -4.12 -15.19 12.88
C MET A 156 -3.87 -16.45 13.72
N GLU A 157 -4.90 -17.08 14.28
CA GLU A 157 -4.74 -18.28 15.11
C GLU A 157 -4.41 -19.51 14.26
N GLY A 158 -3.26 -19.46 13.58
CA GLY A 158 -2.61 -20.55 12.88
C GLY A 158 -1.21 -20.86 13.41
N TYR A 159 -0.78 -20.26 14.54
CA TYR A 159 0.57 -20.46 15.09
C TYR A 159 0.61 -20.66 16.62
N LYS A 160 -0.44 -21.25 17.22
CA LYS A 160 -0.33 -21.81 18.59
C LYS A 160 -0.01 -23.30 18.51
N ASN A 161 1.22 -23.63 18.10
CA ASN A 161 1.87 -24.92 18.37
C ASN A 161 3.39 -24.78 18.21
N VAL A 162 3.98 -23.84 18.95
CA VAL A 162 5.39 -23.91 19.36
C VAL A 162 5.43 -23.47 20.81
N ASN A 163 5.96 -24.33 21.67
CA ASN A 163 6.06 -24.14 23.12
C ASN A 163 6.51 -22.71 23.46
N ILE A 164 5.62 -21.98 24.15
CA ILE A 164 5.82 -20.61 24.58
C ILE A 164 6.76 -20.61 25.80
N LEU A 165 7.91 -20.00 25.63
CA LEU A 165 8.63 -19.34 26.71
C LEU A 165 8.94 -17.92 26.25
N GLY A 166 8.19 -16.95 26.80
CA GLY A 166 8.48 -15.50 26.84
C GLY A 166 8.68 -14.75 25.51
N ASP A 167 7.76 -13.83 25.19
CA ASP A 167 8.05 -12.38 25.03
C ASP A 167 7.19 -11.65 23.98
N HIS A 168 6.89 -10.40 24.35
CA HIS A 168 6.07 -9.38 23.69
C HIS A 168 6.39 -9.12 22.19
N LYS A 169 5.84 -9.91 21.25
CA LYS A 169 6.10 -9.75 19.78
C LYS A 169 5.03 -9.00 18.96
N ASP A 170 3.97 -8.46 19.57
CA ASP A 170 2.95 -7.66 18.86
C ASP A 170 3.03 -6.15 19.11
N ILE A 171 4.00 -5.68 19.90
CA ILE A 171 4.20 -4.26 20.18
C ILE A 171 5.07 -3.63 19.08
N TYR A 172 4.64 -2.46 18.60
CA TYR A 172 5.42 -1.67 17.64
C TYR A 172 6.39 -0.72 18.35
N GLU A 173 7.67 -0.88 18.08
CA GLU A 173 8.69 0.09 18.52
C GLU A 173 8.73 1.31 17.57
N ILE A 174 8.90 2.52 18.10
CA ILE A 174 8.87 3.75 17.31
C ILE A 174 10.26 4.07 16.79
N ILE A 175 10.42 4.08 15.46
CA ILE A 175 11.67 4.53 14.82
C ILE A 175 11.64 6.04 14.63
N LYS A 176 12.79 6.68 14.82
CA LYS A 176 13.02 8.10 14.52
C LYS A 176 14.11 8.24 13.45
N ILE A 177 14.07 9.34 12.71
CA ILE A 177 15.08 9.66 11.70
C ILE A 177 16.45 9.83 12.36
N ASP A 178 17.48 9.29 11.75
CA ASP A 178 18.90 9.34 12.16
C ASP A 178 19.21 8.73 13.53
N ILE A 179 18.28 8.00 14.13
CA ILE A 179 18.48 7.29 15.40
C ILE A 179 18.47 5.78 15.12
N PRO A 180 19.63 5.11 15.14
CA PRO A 180 19.69 3.67 14.97
C PRO A 180 19.10 2.96 16.19
N ILE A 181 18.24 1.97 15.93
CA ILE A 181 17.75 1.04 16.94
C ILE A 181 18.51 -0.26 16.78
N ASN A 182 19.15 -0.71 17.87
CA ASN A 182 19.77 -2.01 17.93
C ASN A 182 18.80 -3.00 18.55
N SER A 183 18.58 -4.12 17.89
CA SER A 183 17.68 -5.17 18.36
C SER A 183 18.27 -6.54 18.05
N SER A 184 17.81 -7.53 18.80
CA SER A 184 18.11 -8.93 18.56
C SER A 184 16.82 -9.66 18.19
N ILE A 185 16.94 -10.66 17.31
CA ILE A 185 15.80 -11.49 16.94
C ILE A 185 16.19 -12.95 16.80
N GLN A 186 15.44 -13.79 17.50
CA GLN A 186 15.45 -15.23 17.34
C GLN A 186 14.06 -15.65 16.88
N LYS A 187 13.98 -16.28 15.70
CA LYS A 187 12.79 -16.78 15.01
C LYS A 187 11.49 -16.01 15.28
N GLY A 188 11.06 -15.21 14.31
CA GLY A 188 9.84 -14.40 14.40
C GLY A 188 10.06 -13.01 13.84
N MET A 189 9.17 -12.07 14.20
CA MET A 189 9.17 -10.70 13.68
C MET A 189 9.27 -9.65 14.78
N ASN A 190 10.18 -8.70 14.61
CA ASN A 190 10.18 -7.45 15.35
C ASN A 190 9.46 -6.38 14.52
N LYS A 191 8.55 -5.64 15.17
CA LYS A 191 7.65 -4.69 14.51
C LYS A 191 8.02 -3.26 14.89
N TYR A 192 8.03 -2.39 13.90
CA TYR A 192 8.41 -0.99 14.02
C TYR A 192 7.40 -0.08 13.34
N LYS A 193 7.21 1.10 13.92
CA LYS A 193 6.31 2.14 13.41
C LYS A 193 7.08 3.44 13.23
N PHE A 194 7.01 3.98 12.02
CA PHE A 194 7.54 5.31 11.71
C PHE A 194 6.38 6.25 11.41
N VAL A 195 6.38 7.44 12.04
CA VAL A 195 5.37 8.48 11.82
C VAL A 195 6.05 9.64 11.11
N LEU A 196 5.55 9.99 9.92
CA LEU A 196 6.05 11.13 9.16
C LEU A 196 5.57 12.43 9.80
N ASN A 197 6.48 13.37 10.00
CA ASN A 197 6.10 14.74 10.35
C ASN A 197 5.65 15.50 9.09
N ASN A 198 4.88 16.58 9.26
CA ASN A 198 4.31 17.33 8.14
C ASN A 198 5.36 17.80 7.12
N ASN A 199 6.53 18.27 7.57
CA ASN A 199 7.59 18.76 6.68
C ASN A 199 8.16 17.63 5.81
N THR A 200 8.44 16.47 6.42
CA THR A 200 8.95 15.29 5.70
C THR A 200 7.91 14.71 4.76
N LEU A 201 6.65 14.68 5.20
CA LEU A 201 5.52 14.25 4.38
C LEU A 201 5.39 15.13 3.13
N ASP A 202 5.41 16.45 3.27
CA ASP A 202 5.29 17.38 2.14
C ASP A 202 6.46 17.28 1.16
N LEU A 203 7.67 17.11 1.67
CA LEU A 203 8.86 16.93 0.84
C LEU A 203 8.84 15.58 0.10
N LEU A 204 8.38 14.51 0.76
CA LEU A 204 8.27 13.18 0.19
C LEU A 204 7.15 13.12 -0.87
N LYS A 205 6.00 13.76 -0.61
CA LYS A 205 4.92 13.98 -1.60
C LYS A 205 5.43 14.69 -2.85
N LYS A 206 6.26 15.72 -2.67
CA LYS A 206 6.88 16.48 -3.78
C LYS A 206 8.02 15.73 -4.47
N GLY A 207 8.41 14.54 -3.98
CA GLY A 207 9.54 13.77 -4.50
C GLY A 207 10.91 14.41 -4.25
N LYS A 208 11.01 15.36 -3.31
CA LYS A 208 12.25 16.09 -3.00
C LYS A 208 13.18 15.32 -2.04
N ILE A 209 12.60 14.38 -1.29
CA ILE A 209 13.33 13.50 -0.39
C ILE A 209 12.92 12.05 -0.64
N GLU A 210 13.79 11.13 -0.27
CA GLU A 210 13.53 9.70 -0.23
C GLU A 210 13.84 9.17 1.18
N LEU A 211 13.06 8.18 1.62
CA LEU A 211 13.29 7.49 2.89
C LEU A 211 14.21 6.31 2.65
N ALA A 212 15.39 6.32 3.25
CA ALA A 212 16.33 5.21 3.21
C ALA A 212 16.28 4.43 4.53
N ILE A 213 15.92 3.15 4.46
CA ILE A 213 15.99 2.23 5.59
C ILE A 213 17.32 1.47 5.47
N HIS A 214 18.19 1.68 6.45
CA HIS A 214 19.43 0.94 6.61
C HIS A 214 19.22 -0.17 7.63
N LEU A 215 19.51 -1.40 7.21
CA LEU A 215 19.53 -2.56 8.09
C LEU A 215 20.95 -3.13 8.06
N GLN A 216 21.60 -3.22 9.21
CA GLN A 216 22.97 -3.75 9.33
C GLN A 216 22.99 -4.89 10.34
N SER A 217 23.74 -5.96 10.05
CA SER A 217 24.01 -7.05 11.00
C SER A 217 25.46 -7.50 10.86
N GLN A 218 26.10 -7.80 11.99
CA GLN A 218 27.53 -8.13 12.05
C GLN A 218 27.86 -9.54 11.53
N MET A 219 26.90 -10.48 11.55
CA MET A 219 27.18 -11.89 11.27
C MET A 219 26.35 -12.51 10.14
N MET A 220 25.09 -12.11 9.92
CA MET A 220 24.18 -12.81 8.99
C MET A 220 23.05 -11.94 8.41
N LEU A 221 23.35 -10.86 7.65
CA LEU A 221 22.33 -10.05 6.97
C LEU A 221 21.36 -10.86 6.08
N HIS A 222 21.85 -11.91 5.41
CA HIS A 222 21.05 -12.75 4.52
C HIS A 222 19.95 -13.60 5.20
N SER A 223 19.88 -13.58 6.53
CA SER A 223 18.86 -14.31 7.30
C SER A 223 17.63 -13.46 7.62
N LEU A 224 17.76 -12.13 7.56
CA LEU A 224 16.69 -11.19 7.85
C LEU A 224 15.83 -10.98 6.61
N ASN A 225 14.56 -10.64 6.79
CA ASN A 225 13.65 -10.24 5.73
C ASN A 225 12.88 -9.02 6.20
N LEU A 226 12.68 -8.06 5.31
CA LEU A 226 11.94 -6.83 5.62
C LEU A 226 10.56 -6.86 4.99
N PHE A 227 9.55 -6.58 5.79
CA PHE A 227 8.16 -6.41 5.39
C PHE A 227 7.76 -4.96 5.63
N ILE A 228 7.02 -4.36 4.70
CA ILE A 228 6.58 -2.97 4.83
C ILE A 228 5.09 -2.89 4.51
N SER A 229 4.34 -2.21 5.37
CA SER A 229 2.93 -1.92 5.19
C SER A 229 2.64 -0.44 5.39
N LEU A 230 1.68 0.07 4.63
CA LEU A 230 1.20 1.45 4.66
C LEU A 230 -0.32 1.45 4.90
N PRO A 231 -0.89 2.50 5.49
CA PRO A 231 -2.34 2.69 5.49
C PRO A 231 -2.93 2.47 4.08
N PRO A 232 -4.05 1.73 3.95
CA PRO A 232 -5.01 1.34 5.00
C PRO A 232 -4.66 0.08 5.81
N LEU A 233 -3.55 -0.61 5.52
CA LEU A 233 -3.09 -1.66 6.44
C LEU A 233 -2.62 -1.00 7.75
N ASP A 234 -3.15 -1.47 8.85
CA ASP A 234 -2.87 -0.98 10.21
C ASP A 234 -1.75 -1.76 10.90
N SER A 235 -1.30 -2.84 10.27
CA SER A 235 -0.32 -3.77 10.78
C SER A 235 0.55 -4.32 9.67
N VAL A 236 1.64 -4.99 10.04
CA VAL A 236 2.56 -5.67 9.14
C VAL A 236 2.77 -7.08 9.64
N SER A 237 2.73 -8.04 8.71
CA SER A 237 3.00 -9.46 8.95
C SER A 237 3.44 -10.13 7.65
N GLU A 238 3.77 -11.42 7.75
CA GLU A 238 4.05 -12.23 6.56
C GLU A 238 2.87 -12.32 5.59
N VAL A 239 1.64 -12.16 6.09
CA VAL A 239 0.42 -12.33 5.29
C VAL A 239 -0.25 -10.99 4.94
N LEU A 240 0.10 -9.92 5.65
CA LEU A 240 -0.41 -8.57 5.43
C LEU A 240 0.78 -7.62 5.29
N HIS A 241 1.16 -7.34 4.05
CA HIS A 241 2.22 -6.40 3.69
C HIS A 241 2.10 -5.93 2.24
N HIS A 242 2.66 -4.76 1.96
CA HIS A 242 2.76 -4.21 0.61
C HIS A 242 4.07 -4.56 -0.07
N LEU A 243 5.16 -4.59 0.69
CA LEU A 243 6.50 -4.86 0.17
C LEU A 243 7.17 -5.95 0.98
N TYR A 244 7.92 -6.78 0.27
CA TYR A 244 8.79 -7.80 0.82
C TYR A 244 10.19 -7.65 0.23
N ILE A 245 11.21 -7.64 1.09
CA ILE A 245 12.61 -7.50 0.69
C ILE A 245 13.44 -8.60 1.37
N ASP A 246 14.08 -9.43 0.54
CA ASP A 246 14.95 -10.57 0.91
C ASP A 246 16.43 -10.39 0.55
N ASP A 247 16.76 -9.42 -0.31
CA ASP A 247 18.12 -9.25 -0.82
C ASP A 247 18.68 -7.88 -0.42
N TYR A 248 19.47 -7.86 0.66
CA TYR A 248 20.23 -6.68 1.11
C TYR A 248 21.53 -6.49 0.33
N SER A 249 21.53 -6.80 -0.97
CA SER A 249 22.69 -6.51 -1.83
C SER A 249 23.01 -5.02 -1.92
N THR A 250 22.04 -4.18 -1.53
CA THR A 250 22.18 -2.73 -1.34
C THR A 250 22.07 -2.43 0.15
N ASP A 251 23.00 -1.64 0.69
CA ASP A 251 23.03 -1.23 2.12
C ASP A 251 21.85 -0.33 2.52
N GLU A 252 20.99 0.03 1.56
CA GLU A 252 19.83 0.89 1.76
C GLU A 252 18.59 0.39 0.99
N ILE A 253 17.43 0.52 1.63
CA ILE A 253 16.11 0.26 1.07
C ILE A 253 15.40 1.59 0.93
N ILE A 254 15.12 2.00 -0.31
CA ILE A 254 14.58 3.32 -0.61
C ILE A 254 13.05 3.23 -0.77
N ILE A 255 12.33 4.01 0.03
CA ILE A 255 10.91 4.30 -0.13
C ILE A 255 10.77 5.74 -0.62
N ASN A 256 10.30 5.90 -1.85
CA ASN A 256 10.06 7.21 -2.45
C ASN A 256 8.60 7.36 -2.90
N ARG A 257 8.28 8.53 -3.47
CA ARG A 257 6.93 8.86 -3.97
C ARG A 257 6.40 7.81 -4.94
N GLU A 258 7.23 7.29 -5.84
CA GLU A 258 6.82 6.34 -6.87
C GLU A 258 6.42 4.98 -6.28
N VAL A 259 7.19 4.49 -5.30
CA VAL A 259 6.87 3.25 -4.56
C VAL A 259 5.53 3.40 -3.86
N ILE A 260 5.31 4.50 -3.13
CA ILE A 260 4.05 4.77 -2.42
C ILE A 260 2.89 4.89 -3.42
N ARG A 261 3.07 5.62 -4.53
CA ARG A 261 2.06 5.75 -5.59
C ARG A 261 1.67 4.38 -6.16
N ASN A 262 2.64 3.51 -6.40
CA ASN A 262 2.38 2.16 -6.90
C ASN A 262 1.61 1.30 -5.90
N ILE A 263 1.87 1.45 -4.60
CA ILE A 263 1.10 0.78 -3.55
C ILE A 263 -0.34 1.32 -3.51
N LEU A 264 -0.52 2.64 -3.57
CA LEU A 264 -1.86 3.25 -3.58
C LEU A 264 -2.69 2.80 -4.79
N LYS A 265 -2.08 2.60 -5.97
CA LYS A 265 -2.80 2.03 -7.14
C LYS A 265 -3.49 0.70 -6.83
N LEU A 266 -2.94 -0.13 -5.95
CA LEU A 266 -3.55 -1.41 -5.57
C LEU A 266 -4.87 -1.22 -4.80
N HIS A 267 -4.92 -0.22 -3.93
CA HIS A 267 -6.12 0.08 -3.13
C HIS A 267 -7.17 0.88 -3.91
N PHE A 268 -6.74 1.75 -4.82
CA PHE A 268 -7.60 2.60 -5.64
C PHE A 268 -7.86 2.03 -7.04
N ALA A 269 -7.76 0.71 -7.20
CA ALA A 269 -7.95 0.02 -8.49
C ALA A 269 -9.25 0.42 -9.20
N CYS A 270 -10.34 0.58 -8.45
CA CYS A 270 -11.67 0.93 -8.97
C CYS A 270 -11.75 2.36 -9.55
N MET A 271 -10.89 3.28 -9.08
CA MET A 271 -10.80 4.64 -9.61
C MET A 271 -9.97 4.72 -10.90
N ILE A 272 -9.27 3.64 -11.27
CA ILE A 272 -8.39 3.60 -12.44
C ILE A 272 -9.19 3.09 -13.64
N LYS A 273 -9.22 3.88 -14.72
CA LYS A 273 -9.94 3.52 -15.96
C LYS A 273 -9.25 2.36 -16.69
N GLU A 274 -10.06 1.52 -17.33
CA GLU A 274 -9.57 0.56 -18.34
C GLU A 274 -9.17 1.34 -19.60
N GLN A 275 -8.00 1.07 -20.15
CA GLN A 275 -7.63 1.56 -21.47
C GLN A 275 -8.32 0.63 -22.47
N PRO A 276 -9.07 1.16 -23.44
CA PRO A 276 -9.40 0.36 -24.60
C PRO A 276 -8.09 -0.02 -25.29
N TYR A 277 -7.87 -1.32 -25.48
CA TYR A 277 -6.94 -1.77 -26.51
C TYR A 277 -7.49 -1.22 -27.84
N ASN A 278 -6.80 -0.26 -28.45
CA ASN A 278 -7.16 0.25 -29.77
C ASN A 278 -7.10 -0.90 -30.78
N LYS A 279 -8.26 -1.49 -31.09
CA LYS A 279 -8.50 -2.14 -32.37
C LYS A 279 -9.12 -1.08 -33.28
N ASN A 280 -8.28 -0.23 -33.87
CA ASN A 280 -8.70 0.57 -35.01
C ASN A 280 -8.16 -0.08 -36.27
N ASN A 281 -9.02 -0.88 -36.89
CA ASN A 281 -9.21 -1.00 -38.33
C ASN A 281 -10.58 -1.65 -38.51
N ASP A 282 -11.61 -0.86 -38.78
CA ASP A 282 -12.08 -0.72 -40.16
C ASP A 282 -13.29 0.21 -40.25
N ASN A 283 -13.29 0.96 -41.34
CA ASN A 283 -14.35 1.83 -41.78
C ASN A 283 -15.67 1.07 -41.92
N HIS A 284 -16.74 1.79 -41.58
CA HIS A 284 -18.12 1.48 -41.89
C HIS A 284 -18.33 0.87 -43.29
N HIS A 285 -18.98 -0.29 -43.35
CA HIS A 285 -20.12 -0.49 -44.25
C HIS A 285 -21.11 -1.55 -43.72
N ALA A 286 -22.29 -1.03 -43.35
CA ALA A 286 -23.65 -1.57 -43.39
C ALA A 286 -23.97 -3.09 -43.42
N ASN A 287 -24.97 -3.41 -42.57
CA ASN A 287 -26.10 -4.35 -42.72
C ASN A 287 -26.05 -5.76 -42.08
N ASP A 288 -26.97 -5.92 -41.12
CA ASP A 288 -27.95 -7.01 -40.92
C ASP A 288 -27.53 -8.46 -40.57
N LYS A 289 -28.11 -8.89 -39.42
CA LYS A 289 -28.71 -10.19 -39.06
C LYS A 289 -27.84 -11.37 -38.56
N GLU A 290 -28.31 -11.85 -37.40
CA GLU A 290 -28.54 -13.24 -36.94
C GLU A 290 -27.38 -14.25 -36.80
N ASP A 291 -27.33 -14.80 -35.57
CA ASP A 291 -27.11 -16.21 -35.19
C ASP A 291 -25.75 -16.94 -35.31
N ASN A 292 -25.43 -17.60 -34.19
CA ASN A 292 -24.80 -18.92 -34.01
C ASN A 292 -23.27 -19.14 -34.12
N VAL A 293 -22.73 -19.64 -32.98
CA VAL A 293 -21.93 -20.89 -32.81
C VAL A 293 -20.53 -21.04 -33.48
N HIS A 294 -19.54 -21.16 -32.58
CA HIS A 294 -18.29 -21.97 -32.61
C HIS A 294 -17.11 -21.69 -33.56
N ASN A 295 -15.93 -21.85 -32.91
CA ASN A 295 -14.65 -22.38 -33.38
C ASN A 295 -13.76 -21.54 -34.30
N GLY A 296 -12.48 -21.46 -33.90
CA GLY A 296 -11.36 -21.60 -34.84
C GLY A 296 -10.29 -20.53 -34.81
N THR A 297 -9.12 -20.92 -34.30
CA THR A 297 -7.77 -20.61 -34.82
C THR A 297 -7.29 -19.15 -34.83
N CYS A 298 -6.37 -18.84 -33.90
CA CYS A 298 -5.43 -17.72 -34.03
C CYS A 298 -4.28 -18.13 -34.96
N ASN A 299 -4.06 -17.33 -36.00
CA ASN A 299 -2.79 -17.29 -36.73
C ASN A 299 -2.17 -15.91 -36.52
N ASP A 300 -0.85 -15.93 -36.31
CA ASP A 300 0.03 -14.82 -35.96
C ASP A 300 0.13 -13.74 -37.04
N HIS A 301 0.28 -12.48 -36.61
CA HIS A 301 1.25 -11.57 -37.22
C HIS A 301 1.86 -10.63 -36.17
N HIS A 302 3.19 -10.56 -36.22
CA HIS A 302 4.06 -9.69 -35.44
C HIS A 302 3.87 -8.21 -35.82
N GLU A 303 3.58 -7.34 -34.84
CA GLU A 303 3.82 -5.91 -34.96
C GLU A 303 4.45 -5.36 -33.66
N ASP A 304 5.55 -4.64 -33.83
CA ASP A 304 6.35 -3.99 -32.79
C ASP A 304 5.59 -2.79 -32.19
N ASP A 305 5.04 -2.95 -30.99
CA ASP A 305 4.35 -1.88 -30.25
C ASP A 305 5.33 -0.80 -29.74
N LYS A 306 5.38 0.34 -30.42
CA LYS A 306 5.87 1.61 -29.86
C LYS A 306 4.88 2.08 -28.79
N ILE A 307 5.32 2.08 -27.53
CA ILE A 307 4.57 2.60 -26.39
C ILE A 307 4.48 4.12 -26.52
N GLU A 308 3.39 4.63 -27.09
CA GLU A 308 3.01 6.04 -26.96
C GLU A 308 2.53 6.32 -25.54
N LYS A 309 3.25 7.21 -24.84
CA LYS A 309 2.76 7.86 -23.63
C LYS A 309 1.63 8.82 -24.05
N GLN A 310 0.38 8.50 -23.74
CA GLN A 310 -0.73 9.45 -23.87
C GLN A 310 -1.40 9.72 -22.52
N ASN A 311 -1.70 11.01 -22.33
CA ASN A 311 -1.97 11.70 -21.07
C ASN A 311 -3.28 11.28 -20.39
N TYR A 312 -3.17 10.92 -19.11
CA TYR A 312 -4.29 10.73 -18.20
C TYR A 312 -4.94 12.08 -17.83
N ASP A 313 -6.14 12.02 -17.28
CA ASP A 313 -6.66 13.04 -16.34
C ASP A 313 -5.88 12.88 -15.00
N ASP A 314 -4.55 12.96 -15.08
CA ASP A 314 -3.59 12.65 -14.02
C ASP A 314 -3.87 13.47 -12.76
N SER A 315 -4.46 14.66 -12.92
CA SER A 315 -4.77 15.59 -11.83
C SER A 315 -5.71 15.01 -10.76
N PHE A 316 -6.75 14.26 -11.14
CA PHE A 316 -7.71 13.69 -10.18
C PHE A 316 -7.13 12.51 -9.40
N LEU A 317 -6.46 11.58 -10.10
CA LEU A 317 -5.79 10.45 -9.45
C LEU A 317 -4.62 10.92 -8.58
N GLU A 318 -3.87 11.92 -9.04
CA GLU A 318 -2.80 12.52 -8.24
C GLU A 318 -3.36 13.21 -7.00
N TYR A 319 -4.48 13.93 -7.11
CA TYR A 319 -5.18 14.49 -5.96
C TYR A 319 -5.57 13.41 -4.94
N ILE A 320 -6.12 12.27 -5.39
CA ILE A 320 -6.44 11.14 -4.51
C ILE A 320 -5.18 10.60 -3.84
N PHE A 321 -4.12 10.33 -4.61
CA PHE A 321 -2.88 9.79 -4.05
C PHE A 321 -2.20 10.74 -3.07
N GLU A 322 -2.29 12.06 -3.29
CA GLU A 322 -1.80 13.06 -2.35
C GLU A 322 -2.64 13.15 -1.08
N HIS A 323 -3.96 12.99 -1.19
CA HIS A 323 -4.91 13.01 -0.07
C HIS A 323 -4.73 11.79 0.83
N PHE A 324 -4.59 10.59 0.24
CA PHE A 324 -4.41 9.32 0.94
C PHE A 324 -2.95 8.93 1.12
N PHE A 325 -2.03 9.87 0.92
CA PHE A 325 -0.61 9.61 1.14
C PHE A 325 -0.38 9.20 2.60
N PRO A 326 0.38 8.13 2.87
CA PRO A 326 0.53 7.58 4.20
C PRO A 326 1.34 8.50 5.11
N HIS A 327 0.83 8.71 6.32
CA HIS A 327 1.51 9.44 7.41
C HIS A 327 2.28 8.50 8.33
N ILE A 328 2.09 7.18 8.16
CA ILE A 328 2.63 6.12 9.00
C ILE A 328 3.18 5.02 8.10
N ILE A 329 4.32 4.46 8.47
CA ILE A 329 4.92 3.29 7.85
C ILE A 329 5.12 2.22 8.91
N TYR A 330 4.61 1.02 8.65
CA TYR A 330 4.82 -0.16 9.48
C TYR A 330 5.92 -1.03 8.86
N ILE A 331 6.91 -1.39 9.65
CA ILE A 331 8.08 -2.15 9.22
C ILE A 331 8.21 -3.40 10.08
N GLY A 332 8.33 -4.56 9.44
CA GLY A 332 8.56 -5.84 10.11
C GLY A 332 9.92 -6.39 9.72
N VAL A 333 10.80 -6.63 10.70
CA VAL A 333 12.06 -7.34 10.49
C VAL A 333 11.84 -8.78 10.95
N HIS A 334 11.89 -9.72 10.01
CA HIS A 334 11.63 -11.13 10.26
C HIS A 334 12.91 -11.97 10.14
N ASN A 335 13.07 -12.93 11.05
CA ASN A 335 14.08 -13.97 10.95
C ASN A 335 13.39 -15.34 10.94
N TYR A 336 13.62 -16.12 9.89
CA TYR A 336 13.08 -17.49 9.80
C TYR A 336 13.92 -18.52 10.56
N MET A 337 15.17 -18.19 10.86
CA MET A 337 16.12 -19.12 11.46
C MET A 337 16.03 -19.06 12.98
N ASP A 338 16.25 -20.21 13.62
CA ASP A 338 16.35 -20.34 15.09
C ASP A 338 17.66 -19.76 15.66
N THR A 339 18.55 -19.25 14.80
CA THR A 339 19.77 -18.54 15.20
C THR A 339 19.45 -17.11 15.61
N LEU A 340 19.93 -16.69 16.78
CA LEU A 340 19.83 -15.31 17.23
C LEU A 340 20.67 -14.40 16.33
N VAL A 341 20.07 -13.33 15.83
CA VAL A 341 20.71 -12.35 14.96
C VAL A 341 20.55 -10.97 15.56
N ASP A 342 21.69 -10.34 15.84
CA ASP A 342 21.75 -8.93 16.22
C ASP A 342 21.79 -8.06 14.97
N TYR A 343 20.96 -7.01 14.97
CA TYR A 343 20.92 -6.05 13.88
C TYR A 343 20.68 -4.63 14.39
N SER A 344 21.05 -3.66 13.56
CA SER A 344 20.68 -2.26 13.72
C SER A 344 19.79 -1.84 12.56
N ILE A 345 18.70 -1.14 12.88
CA ILE A 345 17.82 -0.50 11.89
C ILE A 345 17.89 1.01 12.07
N CYS A 346 18.11 1.74 10.99
CA CYS A 346 18.19 3.19 11.00
C CYS A 346 17.46 3.77 9.79
N LEU A 347 16.68 4.82 10.03
CA LEU A 347 15.90 5.49 8.99
C LEU A 347 16.54 6.84 8.68
N LYS A 348 16.88 7.09 7.41
CA LYS A 348 17.51 8.34 6.95
C LYS A 348 16.70 9.00 5.86
N LEU A 349 16.91 10.32 5.72
CA LEU A 349 16.35 11.10 4.62
C LEU A 349 17.45 11.43 3.61
N ASN A 350 17.26 11.01 2.36
CA ASN A 350 18.13 11.39 1.26
C ASN A 350 17.47 12.55 0.51
N GLY A 351 18.16 13.69 0.34
CA GLY A 351 17.65 14.86 -0.39
C GLY A 351 18.52 15.21 -1.61
N GLU A 352 17.94 15.89 -2.60
CA GLU A 352 18.71 16.39 -3.76
C GLU A 352 19.82 17.36 -3.33
N LYS A 353 21.08 17.03 -3.67
CA LYS A 353 22.18 18.00 -3.70
C LYS A 353 21.93 18.98 -4.86
N ASN A 354 21.33 20.13 -4.57
CA ASN A 354 21.24 21.21 -5.54
C ASN A 354 22.62 21.85 -5.81
N MET A 355 22.85 22.13 -7.10
CA MET A 355 24.03 22.72 -7.73
C MET A 355 24.74 23.79 -6.87
N SER A 356 26.00 23.53 -6.53
CA SER A 356 26.94 24.60 -6.15
C SER A 356 27.43 25.30 -7.42
N THR A 357 27.19 26.60 -7.46
CA THR A 357 27.77 27.57 -8.39
C THR A 357 29.31 27.47 -8.42
N LYS A 358 29.86 27.62 -9.62
CA LYS A 358 31.30 27.73 -9.89
C LYS A 358 31.96 28.81 -9.03
N LYS A 359 33.05 28.45 -8.35
CA LYS A 359 34.25 29.28 -8.18
C LYS A 359 35.48 28.37 -8.10
N ASP A 360 36.53 28.86 -8.72
CA ASP A 360 37.67 28.14 -9.26
C ASP A 360 38.78 27.78 -8.24
N ASP A 361 39.62 26.85 -8.70
CA ASP A 361 41.04 26.66 -8.43
C ASP A 361 41.55 26.28 -7.03
N SER A 362 42.02 25.03 -6.87
CA SER A 362 43.43 24.68 -7.13
C SER A 362 43.84 23.29 -6.59
N ASN A 363 44.39 22.47 -7.49
CA ASN A 363 45.36 21.38 -7.32
C ASN A 363 45.55 20.69 -5.96
N ASN A 364 45.21 19.40 -5.89
CA ASN A 364 46.26 18.35 -5.87
C ASN A 364 45.71 16.96 -6.23
N LYS A 365 46.34 16.36 -7.25
CA LYS A 365 46.13 14.99 -7.73
C LYS A 365 46.71 13.98 -6.74
N CYS A 366 45.99 12.89 -6.48
CA CYS A 366 46.59 11.54 -6.49
C CYS A 366 45.55 10.43 -6.70
N VAL A 367 45.58 9.90 -7.93
CA VAL A 367 45.46 8.50 -8.39
C VAL A 367 44.21 7.68 -8.02
N ASN A 368 43.37 7.54 -9.05
CA ASN A 368 42.31 6.54 -9.21
C ASN A 368 42.86 5.12 -9.42
N THR A 369 42.18 4.14 -8.82
CA THR A 369 41.85 2.86 -9.48
C THR A 369 40.40 2.49 -9.12
N SER A 370 39.46 3.05 -9.87
CA SER A 370 38.03 2.77 -9.79
C SER A 370 37.65 1.69 -10.81
N GLY A 371 36.89 0.69 -10.36
CA GLY A 371 36.40 -0.36 -11.24
C GLY A 371 35.47 -1.33 -10.53
N PHE A 372 34.34 -0.86 -9.98
CA PHE A 372 33.28 -1.75 -9.55
C PHE A 372 31.88 -1.28 -9.97
N ILE A 373 31.26 -2.21 -10.68
CA ILE A 373 29.96 -2.25 -11.37
C ILE A 373 28.82 -1.78 -10.45
N HIS A 374 28.18 -0.69 -10.87
CA HIS A 374 26.93 -0.18 -10.33
C HIS A 374 25.77 -0.90 -11.06
N ASN A 375 25.05 -1.80 -10.39
CA ASN A 375 23.85 -2.43 -10.94
C ASN A 375 22.68 -2.26 -9.96
N ASN A 376 21.55 -1.81 -10.52
CA ASN A 376 20.18 -1.96 -10.00
C ASN A 376 19.57 -0.87 -9.12
N ILE A 377 19.97 0.39 -9.33
CA ILE A 377 19.08 1.56 -9.17
C ILE A 377 19.19 2.40 -10.45
N ASN A 378 18.51 1.95 -11.51
CA ASN A 378 18.13 2.74 -12.68
C ASN A 378 17.38 1.82 -13.65
N LEU A 379 16.10 1.56 -13.36
CA LEU A 379 15.15 1.10 -14.38
C LEU A 379 14.06 2.14 -14.70
N LEU A 380 14.26 3.39 -14.24
CA LEU A 380 13.48 4.57 -14.60
C LEU A 380 14.32 5.75 -15.15
N LYS A 381 15.57 5.52 -15.57
CA LYS A 381 16.45 6.57 -16.13
C LYS A 381 17.08 6.27 -17.50
N ASN A 382 16.53 5.34 -18.27
CA ASN A 382 16.96 5.13 -19.67
C ASN A 382 15.82 5.38 -20.68
N ILE A 383 15.20 6.55 -20.59
CA ILE A 383 14.50 7.16 -21.74
C ILE A 383 14.86 8.64 -21.72
N ASN A 384 15.99 8.96 -22.35
CA ASN A 384 16.30 10.22 -23.03
C ASN A 384 17.76 10.17 -23.47
N ILE A 385 17.98 9.76 -24.71
CA ILE A 385 19.14 10.23 -25.47
C ILE A 385 18.54 11.14 -26.54
N ASN A 386 18.42 12.43 -26.21
CA ASN A 386 18.58 13.44 -27.24
C ASN A 386 20.08 13.54 -27.46
N THR A 387 20.57 12.89 -28.51
CA THR A 387 21.83 13.29 -29.14
C THR A 387 21.62 14.71 -29.65
N GLN A 388 22.32 15.67 -29.06
CA GLN A 388 22.68 16.87 -29.80
C GLN A 388 23.64 16.40 -30.88
N ASP A 389 23.13 16.37 -32.12
CA ASP A 389 23.94 16.22 -33.31
C ASP A 389 24.92 17.39 -33.37
N ILE A 390 26.20 17.07 -33.19
CA ILE A 390 27.29 17.84 -33.77
C ILE A 390 27.90 16.90 -34.80
N ASP A 391 27.82 17.34 -36.05
CA ASP A 391 28.35 16.71 -37.24
C ASP A 391 29.77 16.15 -37.04
N ASN A 392 29.97 14.87 -37.35
CA ASN A 392 30.83 14.43 -38.46
C ASN A 392 31.10 12.91 -38.48
N ASN A 393 31.05 12.38 -39.69
CA ASN A 393 31.70 11.17 -40.22
C ASN A 393 31.05 9.80 -40.02
N ASN A 394 30.41 9.36 -41.12
CA ASN A 394 30.26 7.99 -41.61
C ASN A 394 31.09 6.91 -40.89
N ASN A 395 30.41 5.97 -40.23
CA ASN A 395 30.80 4.56 -40.17
C ASN A 395 29.54 3.72 -39.86
N ASP A 396 29.20 2.80 -40.76
CA ASP A 396 28.19 1.76 -40.54
C ASP A 396 28.69 0.77 -39.47
N ASP A 397 28.51 1.12 -38.20
CA ASP A 397 28.90 0.27 -37.08
C ASP A 397 27.94 -0.93 -36.96
N THR A 398 28.28 -2.01 -37.65
CA THR A 398 27.58 -3.30 -37.54
C THR A 398 27.87 -3.96 -36.17
N TYR A 399 26.82 -4.18 -35.38
CA TYR A 399 26.90 -4.90 -34.10
C TYR A 399 26.59 -6.40 -34.29
N ILE A 400 27.32 -7.26 -33.59
CA ILE A 400 27.15 -8.73 -33.56
C ILE A 400 27.00 -9.17 -32.11
N THR A 401 26.06 -10.09 -31.85
CA THR A 401 25.86 -10.72 -30.55
C THR A 401 26.94 -11.78 -30.27
N CYS A 402 27.54 -11.76 -29.08
CA CYS A 402 28.50 -12.79 -28.68
C CYS A 402 27.78 -14.07 -28.23
N ASP A 403 28.10 -15.21 -28.85
CA ASP A 403 27.50 -16.53 -28.53
C ASP A 403 27.72 -17.02 -27.08
N ASN A 404 28.74 -16.49 -26.37
CA ASN A 404 29.09 -16.92 -25.01
C ASN A 404 28.61 -15.96 -23.91
N CYS A 405 28.59 -14.64 -24.13
CA CYS A 405 28.08 -13.70 -23.12
C CYS A 405 26.79 -12.99 -23.49
N LEU A 406 26.27 -13.24 -24.70
CA LEU A 406 25.05 -12.67 -25.25
C LEU A 406 25.04 -11.12 -25.28
N LYS A 407 26.21 -10.47 -25.27
CA LYS A 407 26.29 -9.00 -25.42
C LYS A 407 26.41 -8.61 -26.89
N ASN A 408 25.84 -7.45 -27.25
CA ASN A 408 26.04 -6.79 -28.54
C ASN A 408 27.42 -6.14 -28.57
N ILE A 409 28.21 -6.45 -29.59
CA ILE A 409 29.61 -6.02 -29.72
C ILE A 409 29.84 -5.56 -31.14
N LEU A 410 30.54 -4.45 -31.30
CA LEU A 410 30.97 -3.99 -32.62
C LEU A 410 31.72 -5.11 -33.35
N LYS A 411 31.37 -5.34 -34.62
CA LYS A 411 31.88 -6.45 -35.44
C LYS A 411 33.40 -6.50 -35.46
N TYR A 412 34.09 -5.37 -35.44
CA TYR A 412 35.56 -5.33 -35.43
C TYR A 412 36.18 -5.75 -34.08
N ASN A 413 35.46 -5.62 -32.96
CA ASN A 413 35.92 -5.96 -31.61
C ASN A 413 35.55 -7.38 -31.15
N ILE A 414 34.73 -8.11 -31.93
CA ILE A 414 34.20 -9.43 -31.54
C ILE A 414 35.31 -10.46 -31.28
N HIS A 415 36.42 -10.39 -32.02
CA HIS A 415 37.52 -11.34 -31.90
C HIS A 415 38.24 -11.22 -30.56
N MET A 416 38.63 -9.99 -30.18
CA MET A 416 39.27 -9.72 -28.89
C MET A 416 38.31 -9.98 -27.72
N HIS A 417 37.04 -9.65 -27.90
CA HIS A 417 36.02 -10.00 -26.91
C HIS A 417 35.90 -11.51 -26.74
N LYS A 418 35.80 -12.31 -27.82
CA LYS A 418 35.63 -13.78 -27.74
C LYS A 418 36.76 -14.43 -26.93
N ILE A 419 38.01 -13.99 -27.11
CA ILE A 419 39.17 -14.50 -26.35
C ILE A 419 39.01 -14.20 -24.85
N HIS A 420 38.74 -12.95 -24.48
CA HIS A 420 38.56 -12.55 -23.08
C HIS A 420 37.32 -13.21 -22.45
N CYS A 421 36.24 -13.29 -23.22
CA CYS A 421 34.95 -13.83 -22.83
C CYS A 421 35.03 -15.34 -22.54
N LEU A 422 35.57 -16.13 -23.47
CA LEU A 422 35.74 -17.58 -23.29
C LEU A 422 36.74 -17.92 -22.18
N LYS A 423 37.71 -17.03 -21.92
CA LYS A 423 38.68 -17.22 -20.84
C LYS A 423 38.02 -17.06 -19.47
N ASN A 424 37.21 -16.03 -19.29
CA ASN A 424 36.73 -15.60 -17.97
C ASN A 424 35.29 -16.02 -17.64
N PHE A 425 34.45 -16.26 -18.65
CA PHE A 425 33.03 -16.51 -18.49
C PHE A 425 32.57 -17.82 -19.14
N THR A 426 31.57 -18.44 -18.53
CA THR A 426 30.91 -19.65 -19.01
C THR A 426 29.40 -19.50 -18.85
N LEU A 427 28.64 -20.03 -19.81
CA LEU A 427 27.19 -20.12 -19.70
C LEU A 427 26.78 -21.32 -18.86
N CYS A 428 25.80 -21.13 -17.98
CA CYS A 428 25.11 -22.23 -17.35
C CYS A 428 24.28 -22.99 -18.39
N ASN A 429 24.36 -24.32 -18.40
CA ASN A 429 23.64 -25.14 -19.37
C ASN A 429 22.13 -25.09 -19.19
N ILE A 430 21.66 -24.87 -17.94
CA ILE A 430 20.24 -24.89 -17.56
C ILE A 430 19.63 -23.48 -17.70
N CYS A 431 20.10 -22.48 -16.94
CA CYS A 431 19.51 -21.13 -16.97
C CYS A 431 20.12 -20.16 -18.00
N LYS A 432 21.13 -20.59 -18.78
CA LYS A 432 21.85 -19.74 -19.75
C LYS A 432 22.47 -18.46 -19.16
N LYS A 433 22.65 -18.41 -17.84
CA LYS A 433 23.30 -17.29 -17.16
C LYS A 433 24.80 -17.28 -17.42
N VAL A 434 25.34 -16.10 -17.72
CA VAL A 434 26.77 -15.88 -17.85
C VAL A 434 27.38 -15.85 -16.45
N LEU A 435 28.24 -16.80 -16.14
CA LEU A 435 28.94 -16.94 -14.87
C LEU A 435 30.43 -16.76 -15.08
N LYS A 436 31.14 -16.24 -14.07
CA LYS A 436 32.60 -16.36 -14.09
C LYS A 436 32.98 -17.82 -13.89
N LYS A 437 34.06 -18.28 -14.53
CA LYS A 437 34.49 -19.70 -14.40
C LYS A 437 34.67 -20.13 -12.94
N ASN A 438 35.19 -19.25 -12.10
CA ASN A 438 35.41 -19.52 -10.68
C ASN A 438 34.10 -19.62 -9.86
N GLU A 439 32.99 -19.07 -10.37
CA GLU A 439 31.68 -19.10 -9.71
C GLU A 439 30.81 -20.26 -10.19
N LYS A 440 31.26 -21.00 -11.22
CA LYS A 440 30.52 -22.11 -11.85
C LYS A 440 30.22 -23.22 -10.85
N ASP A 441 31.18 -23.60 -10.02
CA ASP A 441 31.03 -24.71 -9.05
C ASP A 441 30.08 -24.36 -7.89
N ASN A 442 29.94 -23.06 -7.60
CA ASN A 442 29.02 -22.56 -6.58
C ASN A 442 27.63 -22.25 -7.13
N HIS A 443 27.43 -22.33 -8.45
CA HIS A 443 26.13 -22.14 -9.08
C HIS A 443 25.38 -23.47 -9.13
N ILE A 444 24.23 -23.50 -8.48
CA ILE A 444 23.34 -24.65 -8.43
C ILE A 444 21.94 -24.24 -8.87
N HIS A 445 21.12 -25.23 -9.20
CA HIS A 445 19.70 -25.03 -9.51
C HIS A 445 18.85 -25.61 -8.40
N CYS A 446 17.68 -25.01 -8.18
CA CYS A 446 16.65 -25.65 -7.37
C CYS A 446 16.09 -26.86 -8.11
N ASP A 447 15.92 -27.96 -7.40
CA ASP A 447 15.38 -29.21 -7.94
C ASP A 447 13.87 -29.10 -8.27
N ILE A 448 13.18 -28.07 -7.75
CA ILE A 448 11.72 -27.86 -7.91
C ILE A 448 11.42 -26.84 -9.01
N CYS A 449 12.06 -25.66 -9.00
CA CYS A 449 11.76 -24.58 -9.96
C CYS A 449 12.85 -24.32 -11.01
N ASN A 450 13.97 -25.04 -10.96
CA ASN A 450 15.13 -24.85 -11.84
C ASN A 450 15.76 -23.44 -11.80
N GLU A 451 15.44 -22.61 -10.81
CA GLU A 451 16.07 -21.30 -10.66
C GLU A 451 17.55 -21.45 -10.27
N GLY A 452 18.40 -20.70 -10.96
CA GLY A 452 19.84 -20.71 -10.73
C GLY A 452 20.23 -19.80 -9.56
N MET A 453 20.93 -20.36 -8.58
CA MET A 453 21.32 -19.67 -7.34
C MET A 453 22.73 -20.05 -6.90
N HIS A 454 23.24 -19.35 -5.88
CA HIS A 454 24.48 -19.73 -5.21
C HIS A 454 24.21 -20.84 -4.18
N LYS A 455 25.14 -21.78 -4.01
CA LYS A 455 25.03 -22.93 -3.10
C LYS A 455 24.58 -22.56 -1.68
N ASN A 456 25.10 -21.46 -1.15
CA ASN A 456 24.77 -20.96 0.20
C ASN A 456 23.31 -20.49 0.35
N LYS A 457 22.62 -20.14 -0.75
CA LYS A 457 21.22 -19.66 -0.74
C LYS A 457 20.19 -20.79 -0.99
N LYS A 458 20.61 -22.07 -1.10
CA LYS A 458 19.69 -23.19 -1.40
C LYS A 458 18.56 -23.30 -0.37
N LYS A 459 18.93 -23.43 0.91
CA LYS A 459 17.97 -23.63 2.01
C LYS A 459 17.01 -22.44 2.17
N THR A 460 17.52 -21.22 2.03
CA THR A 460 16.70 -20.01 2.12
C THR A 460 15.74 -19.89 0.94
N HIS A 461 16.18 -20.22 -0.27
CA HIS A 461 15.31 -20.28 -1.44
C HIS A 461 14.19 -21.30 -1.26
N GLU A 462 14.50 -22.52 -0.84
CA GLU A 462 13.49 -23.57 -0.61
C GLU A 462 12.46 -23.12 0.43
N LEU A 463 12.91 -22.55 1.54
CA LEU A 463 12.01 -22.05 2.57
C LEU A 463 11.12 -20.90 2.06
N ILE A 464 11.67 -19.96 1.30
CA ILE A 464 10.94 -18.76 0.85
C ILE A 464 9.97 -19.10 -0.29
N TRP A 465 10.38 -19.90 -1.26
CA TRP A 465 9.65 -20.12 -2.52
C TRP A 465 8.83 -21.41 -2.55
N HIS A 466 9.24 -22.44 -1.81
CA HIS A 466 8.60 -23.76 -1.80
C HIS A 466 7.82 -24.05 -0.52
N THR A 467 7.82 -23.14 0.45
CA THR A 467 6.86 -23.19 1.56
C THR A 467 5.56 -22.52 1.14
N GLN A 468 4.44 -23.21 1.39
CA GLN A 468 3.12 -22.63 1.18
C GLN A 468 2.78 -21.66 2.29
N ILE A 469 2.23 -20.50 1.90
CA ILE A 469 1.75 -19.47 2.80
C ILE A 469 0.23 -19.55 2.83
N LYS A 470 -0.34 -19.57 4.03
CA LYS A 470 -1.78 -19.48 4.24
C LYS A 470 -2.20 -18.01 4.22
N CYS A 471 -2.97 -17.62 3.21
CA CYS A 471 -3.51 -16.27 3.10
C CYS A 471 -4.61 -16.02 4.14
N VAL A 472 -4.97 -14.75 4.38
CA VAL A 472 -6.09 -14.36 5.26
C VAL A 472 -7.42 -14.96 4.79
N CYS A 473 -7.58 -15.20 3.49
CA CYS A 473 -8.73 -15.90 2.91
C CYS A 473 -8.68 -17.43 3.04
N ASP A 474 -7.74 -17.96 3.82
CA ASP A 474 -7.49 -19.38 4.07
C ASP A 474 -6.92 -20.18 2.89
N LYS A 475 -6.66 -19.54 1.74
CA LYS A 475 -6.01 -20.18 0.58
C LYS A 475 -4.51 -20.43 0.83
N LEU A 476 -4.04 -21.64 0.53
CA LEU A 476 -2.62 -22.01 0.57
C LEU A 476 -1.97 -21.75 -0.79
N LEU A 477 -0.91 -20.96 -0.81
CA LEU A 477 -0.25 -20.49 -2.05
C LEU A 477 1.26 -20.51 -1.90
N PHE A 478 1.98 -20.84 -2.97
CA PHE A 478 3.43 -20.59 -3.03
C PHE A 478 3.70 -19.09 -3.15
N ARG A 479 4.89 -18.65 -2.70
CA ARG A 479 5.26 -17.23 -2.64
C ARG A 479 4.99 -16.45 -3.93
N LYS A 480 5.34 -17.03 -5.09
CA LYS A 480 5.10 -16.42 -6.40
C LYS A 480 3.62 -16.07 -6.60
N GLN A 481 2.72 -17.03 -6.34
CA GLN A 481 1.27 -16.84 -6.49
C GLN A 481 0.73 -15.94 -5.38
N PHE A 482 1.22 -16.11 -4.16
CA PHE A 482 0.83 -15.35 -2.98
C PHE A 482 0.95 -13.83 -3.20
N ILE A 483 2.05 -13.35 -3.79
CA ILE A 483 2.26 -11.92 -4.06
C ILE A 483 1.12 -11.33 -4.90
N PHE A 484 0.73 -12.01 -5.98
CA PHE A 484 -0.36 -11.53 -6.84
C PHE A 484 -1.70 -11.74 -6.17
N HIS A 485 -1.93 -12.90 -5.53
CA HIS A 485 -3.17 -13.18 -4.82
C HIS A 485 -3.48 -12.12 -3.77
N GLN A 486 -2.56 -11.91 -2.83
CA GLN A 486 -2.71 -10.98 -1.70
C GLN A 486 -3.07 -9.56 -2.19
N ASN A 487 -2.39 -9.08 -3.22
CA ASN A 487 -2.52 -7.70 -3.70
C ASN A 487 -3.67 -7.50 -4.71
N LEU A 488 -3.99 -8.53 -5.50
CA LEU A 488 -4.90 -8.40 -6.64
C LEU A 488 -6.20 -9.20 -6.47
N PHE A 489 -6.14 -10.44 -5.99
CA PHE A 489 -7.26 -11.39 -6.11
C PHE A 489 -7.87 -11.84 -4.78
N CYS A 490 -7.25 -11.53 -3.64
CA CYS A 490 -7.71 -11.98 -2.35
C CYS A 490 -9.08 -11.37 -2.01
N PRO A 491 -10.10 -12.18 -1.67
CA PRO A 491 -11.42 -11.67 -1.29
C PRO A 491 -11.38 -10.86 0.00
N LYS A 492 -10.36 -11.07 0.84
CA LYS A 492 -10.16 -10.34 2.10
C LYS A 492 -9.20 -9.14 1.97
N LYS A 493 -8.78 -8.75 0.76
CA LYS A 493 -7.93 -7.57 0.58
C LYS A 493 -8.71 -6.28 0.86
N ILE A 494 -8.00 -5.23 1.25
CA ILE A 494 -8.58 -3.90 1.48
C ILE A 494 -8.59 -3.11 0.18
N ILE A 495 -9.74 -2.56 -0.18
CA ILE A 495 -9.93 -1.67 -1.32
C ILE A 495 -10.62 -0.38 -0.90
N TYR A 496 -10.48 0.67 -1.69
CA TYR A 496 -11.26 1.89 -1.53
C TYR A 496 -12.58 1.77 -2.29
N CYS A 497 -13.71 1.85 -1.58
CA CYS A 497 -15.02 1.89 -2.21
C CYS A 497 -15.35 3.32 -2.65
N THR A 498 -15.65 3.50 -3.93
CA THR A 498 -15.90 4.82 -4.53
C THR A 498 -17.26 5.42 -4.15
N PHE A 499 -18.16 4.61 -3.56
CA PHE A 499 -19.54 4.99 -3.25
C PHE A 499 -19.76 5.38 -1.80
N CYS A 500 -19.11 4.68 -0.85
CA CYS A 500 -19.10 5.05 0.57
C CYS A 500 -17.80 5.72 1.00
N ASN A 501 -16.82 5.84 0.10
CA ASN A 501 -15.56 6.54 0.32
C ASN A 501 -14.71 6.06 1.50
N ILE A 502 -14.83 4.80 1.85
CA ILE A 502 -14.10 4.17 2.94
C ILE A 502 -13.32 2.97 2.41
N PHE A 503 -12.24 2.65 3.11
CA PHE A 503 -11.53 1.41 2.89
C PHE A 503 -12.34 0.25 3.45
N THR A 504 -12.60 -0.75 2.62
CA THR A 504 -13.45 -1.88 2.95
C THR A 504 -12.84 -3.17 2.41
N GLN A 505 -13.35 -4.29 2.87
CA GLN A 505 -12.96 -5.59 2.34
C GLN A 505 -13.54 -5.79 0.94
N SER A 506 -12.70 -6.25 0.02
CA SER A 506 -13.02 -6.39 -1.39
C SER A 506 -14.14 -7.38 -1.69
N ASN A 507 -14.25 -8.47 -0.94
CA ASN A 507 -15.17 -9.59 -1.17
C ASN A 507 -15.45 -9.88 -2.67
N ILE A 508 -14.39 -10.24 -3.41
CA ILE A 508 -14.48 -10.61 -4.84
C ILE A 508 -14.32 -12.12 -4.94
N ASN A 509 -15.22 -12.78 -5.66
CA ASN A 509 -15.03 -14.17 -6.06
C ASN A 509 -14.53 -14.23 -7.51
N ILE A 510 -13.21 -14.40 -7.68
CA ILE A 510 -12.58 -14.49 -9.00
C ILE A 510 -12.41 -15.96 -9.36
N TYR A 511 -13.24 -16.43 -10.29
CA TYR A 511 -13.07 -17.74 -10.92
C TYR A 511 -11.83 -17.71 -11.82
N ASN A 512 -11.01 -18.77 -11.77
CA ASN A 512 -9.82 -18.98 -12.62
C ASN A 512 -8.62 -18.04 -12.39
N GLU A 513 -8.34 -17.63 -11.15
CA GLU A 513 -7.12 -16.87 -10.79
C GLU A 513 -5.84 -17.47 -11.39
N GLU A 514 -5.69 -18.80 -11.35
CA GLU A 514 -4.51 -19.50 -11.88
C GLU A 514 -4.35 -19.34 -13.39
N PHE A 515 -5.45 -19.36 -14.13
CA PHE A 515 -5.43 -19.15 -15.58
C PHE A 515 -5.07 -17.71 -15.94
N ILE A 516 -5.58 -16.72 -15.20
CA ILE A 516 -5.23 -15.31 -15.38
C ILE A 516 -3.73 -15.10 -15.14
N LEU A 517 -3.18 -15.72 -14.09
CA LEU A 517 -1.75 -15.65 -13.79
C LEU A 517 -0.91 -16.38 -14.84
N ALA A 518 -1.33 -17.56 -15.30
CA ALA A 518 -0.62 -18.30 -16.34
C ALA A 518 -0.54 -17.49 -17.64
N THR A 519 -1.68 -16.99 -18.13
CA THR A 519 -1.73 -16.14 -19.34
C THR A 519 -0.91 -14.86 -19.21
N PHE A 520 -0.89 -14.25 -18.01
CA PHE A 520 -0.03 -13.11 -17.72
C PHE A 520 1.46 -13.47 -17.84
N PHE A 521 1.90 -14.55 -17.21
CA PHE A 521 3.30 -14.96 -17.27
C PHE A 521 3.71 -15.40 -18.68
N ASP A 522 2.89 -16.15 -19.39
CA ASP A 522 3.21 -16.55 -20.77
C ASP A 522 3.44 -15.34 -21.68
N LYS A 523 2.61 -14.30 -21.51
CA LYS A 523 2.71 -13.06 -22.28
C LYS A 523 3.88 -12.18 -21.86
N TYR A 524 4.11 -11.96 -20.56
CA TYR A 524 5.01 -10.90 -20.08
C TYR A 524 6.28 -11.39 -19.38
N ASP A 525 6.35 -12.64 -18.91
CA ASP A 525 7.55 -13.21 -18.27
C ASP A 525 8.68 -13.42 -19.33
N ASN A 526 8.32 -13.54 -20.62
CA ASN A 526 9.25 -13.82 -21.72
C ASN A 526 9.73 -12.59 -22.52
N ILE A 527 9.12 -11.40 -22.37
CA ILE A 527 9.39 -10.21 -23.22
C ILE A 527 10.79 -9.57 -23.01
N LYS A 528 11.66 -10.13 -22.16
CA LYS A 528 13.04 -9.62 -21.93
C LYS A 528 14.17 -10.59 -22.28
N THR A 529 13.92 -11.62 -23.08
CA THR A 529 14.95 -12.65 -23.37
C THR A 529 15.99 -12.27 -24.42
N ASN A 530 15.93 -11.09 -25.02
CA ASN A 530 16.89 -10.74 -26.08
C ASN A 530 18.19 -10.09 -25.62
N ASN A 531 18.45 -9.84 -24.32
CA ASN A 531 19.81 -9.41 -23.88
C ASN A 531 20.16 -9.47 -22.38
N SER A 532 19.37 -10.11 -21.50
CA SER A 532 19.82 -10.27 -20.10
C SER A 532 19.08 -11.38 -19.37
N THR A 533 19.82 -12.30 -18.75
CA THR A 533 19.29 -13.28 -17.80
C THR A 533 18.81 -12.57 -16.53
N VAL A 534 17.52 -12.23 -16.47
CA VAL A 534 16.90 -11.62 -15.31
C VAL A 534 16.66 -12.70 -14.26
N ASN A 535 17.23 -12.55 -13.06
CA ASN A 535 16.91 -13.41 -11.93
C ASN A 535 15.45 -13.14 -11.50
N LYS A 536 14.61 -14.18 -11.47
CA LYS A 536 13.21 -14.12 -11.00
C LYS A 536 13.17 -14.03 -9.47
N SER A 537 13.42 -12.84 -8.92
CA SER A 537 13.36 -12.58 -7.47
C SER A 537 12.00 -12.02 -7.03
N ILE A 538 11.77 -11.88 -5.72
CA ILE A 538 10.53 -11.27 -5.21
C ILE A 538 10.40 -9.82 -5.71
N LYS A 539 11.50 -9.06 -5.72
CA LYS A 539 11.57 -7.71 -6.31
C LYS A 539 11.16 -7.70 -7.79
N TYR A 540 11.54 -8.72 -8.57
CA TYR A 540 11.14 -8.84 -9.96
C TYR A 540 9.61 -8.95 -10.09
N TYR A 541 8.95 -9.79 -9.29
CA TYR A 541 7.50 -9.97 -9.37
C TYR A 541 6.70 -8.76 -8.90
N TYR A 542 7.12 -8.08 -7.83
CA TYR A 542 6.51 -6.81 -7.44
C TYR A 542 6.66 -5.76 -8.55
N ASN A 543 7.85 -5.66 -9.15
CA ASN A 543 8.06 -4.74 -10.26
C ASN A 543 7.17 -5.09 -11.47
N MET A 544 7.04 -6.38 -11.82
CA MET A 544 6.12 -6.86 -12.87
C MET A 544 4.67 -6.48 -12.54
N LEU A 545 4.22 -6.75 -11.32
CA LEU A 545 2.87 -6.44 -10.86
C LEU A 545 2.57 -4.94 -10.99
N PHE A 546 3.48 -4.06 -10.53
CA PHE A 546 3.28 -2.62 -10.62
C PHE A 546 3.39 -2.10 -12.06
N THR A 547 4.32 -2.63 -12.86
CA THR A 547 4.52 -2.24 -14.26
C THR A 547 3.31 -2.59 -15.12
N TYR A 548 2.77 -3.80 -14.94
CA TYR A 548 1.68 -4.34 -15.74
C TYR A 548 0.34 -4.37 -14.98
N PHE A 549 0.20 -3.53 -13.94
CA PHE A 549 -1.00 -3.48 -13.10
C PHE A 549 -2.29 -3.33 -13.91
N HIS A 550 -2.23 -2.55 -15.00
CA HIS A 550 -3.35 -2.31 -15.90
C HIS A 550 -3.96 -3.60 -16.49
N PHE A 551 -3.14 -4.62 -16.76
CA PHE A 551 -3.60 -5.92 -17.26
C PHE A 551 -4.66 -6.55 -16.37
N PHE A 552 -4.56 -6.33 -15.06
CA PHE A 552 -5.41 -6.97 -14.07
C PHE A 552 -6.70 -6.19 -13.77
N LEU A 553 -6.82 -4.93 -14.19
CA LEU A 553 -7.96 -4.07 -13.83
C LEU A 553 -9.32 -4.68 -14.23
N LYS A 554 -9.40 -5.28 -15.42
CA LYS A 554 -10.61 -5.94 -15.91
C LYS A 554 -11.10 -7.11 -15.06
N TYR A 555 -10.22 -7.70 -14.25
CA TYR A 555 -10.54 -8.83 -13.36
C TYR A 555 -10.80 -8.41 -11.91
N ILE A 556 -10.37 -7.21 -11.52
CA ILE A 556 -10.38 -6.75 -10.13
C ILE A 556 -11.55 -5.79 -9.86
N LYS A 557 -12.15 -5.20 -10.89
CA LYS A 557 -13.28 -4.28 -10.72
C LYS A 557 -14.58 -4.98 -10.34
N ASN A 558 -15.51 -4.21 -9.78
CA ASN A 558 -16.89 -4.61 -9.46
C ASN A 558 -17.00 -5.62 -8.34
N THR A 559 -16.58 -5.18 -7.16
CA THR A 559 -16.72 -5.95 -5.93
C THR A 559 -18.17 -6.16 -5.53
N GLU A 560 -18.46 -7.21 -4.75
CA GLU A 560 -19.81 -7.41 -4.20
C GLU A 560 -20.22 -6.24 -3.31
N HIS A 561 -19.26 -5.70 -2.55
CA HIS A 561 -19.46 -4.50 -1.74
C HIS A 561 -19.85 -3.29 -2.60
N GLU A 562 -19.17 -3.02 -3.71
CA GLU A 562 -19.53 -1.92 -4.63
C GLU A 562 -20.92 -2.09 -5.23
N LYS A 563 -21.31 -3.31 -5.63
CA LYS A 563 -22.66 -3.57 -6.16
C LYS A 563 -23.73 -3.25 -5.11
N TYR A 564 -23.53 -3.75 -3.89
CA TYR A 564 -24.45 -3.49 -2.78
C TYR A 564 -24.45 -2.00 -2.40
N CYS A 565 -23.29 -1.40 -2.14
CA CYS A 565 -23.16 -0.01 -1.75
C CYS A 565 -23.66 0.96 -2.83
N GLY A 566 -23.40 0.66 -4.10
CA GLY A 566 -23.86 1.45 -5.24
C GLY A 566 -25.39 1.46 -5.38
N SER A 567 -26.05 0.34 -5.05
CA SER A 567 -27.52 0.20 -5.08
C SER A 567 -28.25 0.98 -3.98
N LYS A 568 -27.56 1.49 -2.96
CA LYS A 568 -28.16 2.31 -1.92
C LYS A 568 -28.53 3.70 -2.46
N SER A 569 -29.69 4.20 -2.09
CA SER A 569 -30.11 5.58 -2.39
C SER A 569 -29.48 6.58 -1.42
N ILE A 570 -29.16 7.77 -1.92
CA ILE A 570 -28.69 8.93 -1.17
C ILE A 570 -29.44 10.17 -1.64
N ASN A 571 -29.69 11.11 -0.72
CA ASN A 571 -30.23 12.41 -1.08
C ASN A 571 -29.09 13.32 -1.50
N CYS A 572 -29.18 13.92 -2.69
CA CYS A 572 -28.23 14.94 -3.10
C CYS A 572 -28.22 16.08 -2.07
N THR A 573 -27.04 16.44 -1.55
CA THR A 573 -26.90 17.53 -0.59
C THR A 573 -27.44 18.86 -1.10
N ILE A 574 -27.44 19.06 -2.42
CA ILE A 574 -27.72 20.32 -3.11
C ILE A 574 -29.19 20.41 -3.57
N CYS A 575 -29.65 19.47 -4.41
CA CYS A 575 -31.04 19.49 -4.90
C CYS A 575 -32.01 18.62 -4.10
N LYS A 576 -31.54 17.87 -3.09
CA LYS A 576 -32.32 16.94 -2.26
C LYS A 576 -33.02 15.80 -3.02
N GLN A 577 -32.71 15.60 -4.31
CA GLN A 577 -33.21 14.47 -5.08
C GLN A 577 -32.63 13.15 -4.57
N ILE A 578 -33.46 12.11 -4.53
CA ILE A 578 -33.06 10.75 -4.18
C ILE A 578 -32.40 10.13 -5.42
N ILE A 579 -31.13 9.74 -5.31
CA ILE A 579 -30.32 9.18 -6.40
C ILE A 579 -29.57 7.95 -5.87
N TYR A 580 -29.25 6.99 -6.72
CA TYR A 580 -28.38 5.88 -6.31
C TYR A 580 -26.92 6.35 -6.10
N ARG A 581 -26.23 5.82 -5.08
CA ARG A 581 -24.86 6.26 -4.73
C ARG A 581 -23.87 6.12 -5.89
N ASN A 582 -24.04 5.11 -6.73
CA ASN A 582 -23.21 4.92 -7.92
C ASN A 582 -23.41 5.98 -9.01
N GLU A 583 -24.56 6.63 -9.04
CA GLU A 583 -24.89 7.71 -9.97
C GLU A 583 -24.60 9.10 -9.38
N TYR A 584 -24.33 9.19 -8.07
CA TYR A 584 -24.24 10.48 -7.39
C TYR A 584 -23.10 11.36 -7.91
N LEU A 585 -21.93 10.78 -8.20
CA LEU A 585 -20.81 11.53 -8.80
C LEU A 585 -21.15 12.04 -10.20
N LEU A 586 -21.87 11.24 -11.00
CA LEU A 586 -22.33 11.68 -12.32
C LEU A 586 -23.34 12.81 -12.18
N HIS A 587 -24.31 12.68 -11.28
CA HIS A 587 -25.31 13.69 -10.97
C HIS A 587 -24.67 15.04 -10.59
N LEU A 588 -23.69 15.06 -9.69
CA LEU A 588 -22.99 16.29 -9.30
C LEU A 588 -22.26 16.93 -10.49
N ASN A 589 -21.60 16.13 -11.32
CA ASN A 589 -20.88 16.63 -12.49
C ASN A 589 -21.81 17.18 -13.58
N THR A 590 -22.96 16.55 -13.81
CA THR A 590 -23.85 16.90 -14.94
C THR A 590 -24.90 17.93 -14.58
N LEU A 591 -25.54 17.80 -13.43
CA LEU A 591 -26.68 18.64 -13.02
C LEU A 591 -26.25 19.84 -12.18
N HIS A 592 -25.13 19.72 -11.46
CA HIS A 592 -24.58 20.80 -10.65
C HIS A 592 -23.26 21.37 -11.19
N HIS A 593 -22.77 20.86 -12.33
CA HIS A 593 -21.58 21.35 -13.03
C HIS A 593 -20.29 21.37 -12.19
N PHE A 594 -20.20 20.57 -11.12
CA PHE A 594 -18.97 20.42 -10.35
C PHE A 594 -17.92 19.63 -11.15
N ASN A 595 -16.65 19.98 -10.96
CA ASN A 595 -15.58 19.13 -11.46
C ASN A 595 -15.40 17.88 -10.59
N LYS A 596 -14.66 16.88 -11.07
CA LYS A 596 -14.49 15.60 -10.35
C LYS A 596 -13.90 15.77 -8.94
N ILE A 597 -12.99 16.73 -8.74
CA ILE A 597 -12.35 16.97 -7.44
C ILE A 597 -13.38 17.57 -6.47
N GLU A 598 -14.16 18.55 -6.91
CA GLU A 598 -15.24 19.17 -6.14
C GLU A 598 -16.32 18.16 -5.81
N SER A 599 -16.82 17.41 -6.80
CA SER A 599 -17.78 16.33 -6.59
C SER A 599 -17.23 15.29 -5.59
N PHE A 600 -15.96 14.91 -5.71
CA PHE A 600 -15.34 13.99 -4.76
C PHE A 600 -15.32 14.57 -3.35
N LYS A 601 -14.93 15.84 -3.16
CA LYS A 601 -14.98 16.53 -1.85
C LYS A 601 -16.39 16.59 -1.27
N ILE A 602 -17.40 16.86 -2.08
CA ILE A 602 -18.81 16.88 -1.62
C ILE A 602 -19.20 15.50 -1.08
N ILE A 603 -18.87 14.42 -1.81
CA ILE A 603 -19.22 13.06 -1.41
C ILE A 603 -18.39 12.60 -0.20
N ASN A 604 -17.14 13.07 -0.04
CA ASN A 604 -16.23 12.60 1.01
C ASN A 604 -16.30 13.39 2.32
N ASP A 605 -16.34 14.71 2.22
CA ASP A 605 -16.22 15.61 3.36
C ASP A 605 -17.61 16.04 3.89
N ASN A 606 -18.71 15.57 3.27
CA ASN A 606 -20.06 16.13 3.43
C ASN A 606 -20.04 17.67 3.39
N ALA A 607 -19.11 18.23 2.62
CA ALA A 607 -18.89 19.67 2.57
C ALA A 607 -20.05 20.31 1.80
N ASP A 608 -20.86 21.09 2.50
CA ASP A 608 -21.88 21.92 1.88
C ASP A 608 -21.19 23.09 1.16
N LEU A 609 -20.79 22.88 -0.09
CA LEU A 609 -20.15 23.89 -0.95
C LEU A 609 -21.18 24.85 -1.58
N SER A 610 -22.40 24.92 -1.04
CA SER A 610 -23.45 25.86 -1.45
C SER A 610 -23.02 27.33 -1.38
N GLN A 611 -21.92 27.65 -0.68
CA GLN A 611 -21.33 29.00 -0.64
C GLN A 611 -20.46 29.37 -1.85
N LEU A 612 -20.12 28.43 -2.75
CA LEU A 612 -19.40 28.71 -4.00
C LEU A 612 -20.33 29.01 -5.19
N MET A 613 -21.65 28.93 -4.99
CA MET A 613 -22.66 29.20 -6.04
C MET A 613 -23.17 30.65 -6.04
N ASN A 614 -22.49 31.58 -5.38
CA ASN A 614 -22.82 33.02 -5.45
C ASN A 614 -21.91 33.79 -6.39
#